data_AF-A0AAF0LNM1-F1
#
_entry.id   AF-A0AAF0LNM1-F1
#
_cell.length_a   1.000
_cell.length_b   1.000
_cell.length_c   1.000
_cell.angle_alpha   90.00
_cell.angle_beta   90.00
_cell.angle_gamma   90.00
#
_symmetry.space_group_name_H-M   'P 1'
#
loop_
_entity.id
_entity.type
_entity.pdbx_description
1 polymer ?
#
loop_
_entity_poly.entity_id
_entity_poly.type
_entity_poly.pdbx_seq_one_letter_code
_entity_poly.pdbx_strand_id
1 'polypeptide(L)'
;MRLQHRLALVLTAVVVAAGFAAVGPATTAQAAAPTTGRYTPLDTVRSWTGTVRTTPTTVQLGGRTGVPATATAVVVNVEVENPTAAGSARVTPAGVSAGVTTQAFRKGQTVSSLQTVRLAGGKVQVQLTAGAGTVYLDVSGYYANGSGATFTPLNAARVFNKRVGTTPTKVPLAGHAGIPSTATAVALNTEVGTPSANGYVRVTPAGKDARVAAQVFTKGTTISNLVIVKLAGGAAQVKVSSGTATVFMDVAGYYANTSTGSVFVPVNPVRAASTTLTTTPRQIRLSGTAGVPGTATAIVATATTSRTTAASYLRFTPAGQDPQVATQVLGAGQTLSNAVMTKLVGSTVDRRVQAKVSAGTAALTVDVAGYFMSGASGSGFGADISWPQCGAALPTGQAFGVVGANGSLVNQSNPCVAQQLKWAAASVGGTNQPKAQVYALAANPGRAASVWPKSSADPAGTGKTISSQYGVCTGAYDAACSYMYGYTRAYEATHSRGVPTPSAYRWWVDVETGLSWLKSTDAKDYQAQNRADIEGMVAALKAAKVSTVGIYSTKAQFNTIVGSVPANSPLTGLPSWIAVGTDGVAAAQAACSAGGLTTGSRVQMAQYVVGAQDQNVTCV
;
A
#
# COMPACT_ATOMS: atom_id res chain seq x y z
N MET A 1 -21.79 -37.11 -70.65
CA MET A 1 -20.69 -37.74 -69.88
C MET A 1 -21.10 -37.71 -68.41
N ARG A 2 -22.00 -38.60 -67.96
CA ARG A 2 -21.75 -39.86 -67.21
C ARG A 2 -20.73 -39.67 -66.06
N LEU A 3 -20.90 -40.15 -64.84
CA LEU A 3 -22.00 -40.64 -63.99
C LEU A 3 -21.32 -40.83 -62.61
N GLN A 4 -22.10 -40.79 -61.55
CA GLN A 4 -21.74 -40.99 -60.14
C GLN A 4 -20.85 -42.23 -59.87
N HIS A 5 -20.13 -42.27 -58.73
CA HIS A 5 -20.31 -43.30 -57.69
C HIS A 5 -19.74 -42.84 -56.32
N ARG A 6 -20.42 -43.32 -55.28
CA ARG A 6 -20.38 -42.97 -53.85
C ARG A 6 -19.28 -43.75 -53.11
N LEU A 7 -18.83 -43.26 -51.96
CA LEU A 7 -19.07 -43.91 -50.66
C LEU A 7 -18.64 -43.01 -49.48
N ALA A 8 -19.50 -42.98 -48.46
CA ALA A 8 -19.33 -42.26 -47.21
C ALA A 8 -18.52 -43.09 -46.20
N LEU A 9 -17.79 -42.41 -45.30
CA LEU A 9 -17.72 -42.86 -43.91
C LEU A 9 -17.69 -41.65 -42.98
N VAL A 10 -18.79 -41.48 -42.27
CA VAL A 10 -19.00 -40.53 -41.19
C VAL A 10 -18.43 -41.16 -39.92
N LEU A 11 -17.42 -40.53 -39.32
CA LEU A 11 -17.06 -40.76 -37.91
C LEU A 11 -17.24 -39.43 -37.16
N THR A 12 -18.45 -39.21 -36.65
CA THR A 12 -18.75 -38.12 -35.74
C THR A 12 -18.26 -38.52 -34.36
N ALA A 13 -17.03 -38.12 -34.01
CA ALA A 13 -16.59 -38.17 -32.62
C ALA A 13 -17.33 -37.08 -31.84
N VAL A 14 -18.35 -37.48 -31.06
CA VAL A 14 -18.99 -36.62 -30.06
C VAL A 14 -17.96 -36.40 -28.95
N VAL A 15 -17.17 -35.32 -29.06
CA VAL A 15 -16.47 -34.76 -27.89
C VAL A 15 -17.54 -34.03 -27.10
N VAL A 16 -17.99 -34.65 -26.01
CA VAL A 16 -18.68 -33.95 -24.93
C VAL A 16 -17.67 -32.97 -24.36
N ALA A 17 -17.68 -31.74 -24.87
CA ALA A 17 -17.01 -30.63 -24.23
C ALA A 17 -17.77 -30.35 -22.93
N ALA A 18 -17.36 -31.03 -21.86
CA ALA A 18 -17.64 -30.58 -20.51
C ALA A 18 -17.02 -29.18 -20.41
N GLY A 19 -17.85 -28.16 -20.59
CA GLY A 19 -17.49 -26.77 -20.40
C GLY A 19 -17.18 -26.53 -18.94
N PHE A 20 -15.99 -26.90 -18.51
CA PHE A 20 -15.37 -26.28 -17.36
C PHE A 20 -15.08 -24.84 -17.78
N ALA A 21 -16.02 -23.95 -17.48
CA ALA A 21 -15.67 -22.55 -17.31
C ALA A 21 -14.63 -22.54 -16.18
N ALA A 22 -13.35 -22.57 -16.56
CA ALA A 22 -12.27 -22.24 -15.66
C ALA A 22 -12.56 -20.82 -15.20
N VAL A 23 -13.10 -20.68 -13.99
CA VAL A 23 -13.09 -19.42 -13.26
C VAL A 23 -11.62 -19.15 -13.01
N GLY A 24 -10.99 -18.45 -13.96
CA GLY A 24 -9.66 -17.90 -13.75
C GLY A 24 -9.68 -17.05 -12.49
N PRO A 25 -8.58 -16.99 -11.73
CA PRO A 25 -8.50 -16.10 -10.59
C PRO A 25 -8.88 -14.69 -11.04
N ALA A 26 -9.87 -14.10 -10.37
CA ALA A 26 -10.32 -12.74 -10.64
C ALA A 26 -9.09 -11.83 -10.63
N THR A 27 -8.79 -11.22 -11.78
CA THR A 27 -7.70 -10.26 -11.95
C THR A 27 -7.82 -9.21 -10.86
N THR A 28 -6.78 -9.07 -10.03
CA THR A 28 -6.67 -7.97 -9.09
C THR A 28 -6.89 -6.67 -9.85
N ALA A 29 -7.94 -5.93 -9.48
CA ALA A 29 -8.34 -4.74 -10.21
C ALA A 29 -7.13 -3.81 -10.45
N GLN A 30 -6.87 -3.50 -11.73
CA GLN A 30 -6.01 -2.44 -12.23
C GLN A 30 -6.52 -1.10 -11.71
N ALA A 31 -6.28 -0.84 -10.43
CA ALA A 31 -6.76 0.37 -9.80
C ALA A 31 -5.73 1.48 -10.08
N ALA A 32 -6.19 2.58 -10.66
CA ALA A 32 -5.41 3.81 -10.78
C ALA A 32 -4.78 4.19 -9.42
N ALA A 33 -3.66 4.91 -9.47
CA ALA A 33 -3.03 5.46 -8.27
C ALA A 33 -4.08 6.18 -7.40
N PRO A 34 -4.10 5.93 -6.08
CA PRO A 34 -5.03 6.62 -5.21
C PRO A 34 -4.70 8.10 -5.14
N THR A 35 -5.75 8.91 -5.04
CA THR A 35 -5.67 10.35 -4.82
C THR A 35 -5.87 10.67 -3.35
N THR A 36 -5.56 11.90 -2.95
CA THR A 36 -5.75 12.38 -1.58
C THR A 36 -7.16 12.91 -1.35
N GLY A 37 -7.85 12.44 -0.30
CA GLY A 37 -9.18 12.90 0.08
C GLY A 37 -9.22 13.70 1.38
N ARG A 38 -10.13 14.66 1.45
CA ARG A 38 -10.56 15.35 2.67
C ARG A 38 -11.83 14.73 3.23
N TYR A 39 -11.98 14.73 4.55
CA TYR A 39 -13.09 14.06 5.23
C TYR A 39 -14.32 14.95 5.34
N THR A 40 -15.49 14.39 5.02
CA THR A 40 -16.78 15.01 5.30
C THR A 40 -17.56 14.12 6.27
N PRO A 41 -17.80 14.59 7.51
CA PRO A 41 -18.56 13.83 8.49
C PRO A 41 -20.06 13.87 8.20
N LEU A 42 -20.71 12.71 8.31
CA LEU A 42 -22.15 12.55 8.20
C LEU A 42 -22.75 12.27 9.58
N ASP A 43 -24.07 12.50 9.71
CA ASP A 43 -24.79 11.84 10.79
C ASP A 43 -24.85 10.35 10.42
N THR A 44 -24.42 9.47 11.32
CA THR A 44 -24.29 8.05 10.98
C THR A 44 -25.62 7.46 10.52
N VAL A 45 -25.63 6.84 9.34
CA VAL A 45 -26.84 6.36 8.69
C VAL A 45 -26.62 4.97 8.09
N ARG A 46 -27.63 4.11 8.18
CA ARG A 46 -27.62 2.80 7.52
C ARG A 46 -27.70 2.99 6.01
N SER A 47 -26.63 2.62 5.31
CA SER A 47 -26.58 2.71 3.85
C SER A 47 -26.94 1.41 3.17
N TRP A 48 -26.75 0.27 3.83
CA TRP A 48 -27.04 -1.03 3.25
C TRP A 48 -27.24 -2.10 4.33
N THR A 49 -28.04 -3.12 3.98
CA THR A 49 -28.19 -4.36 4.74
C THR A 49 -28.39 -5.51 3.77
N GLY A 50 -27.90 -6.70 4.11
CA GLY A 50 -28.17 -7.90 3.32
C GLY A 50 -27.42 -9.13 3.82
N THR A 51 -27.81 -10.30 3.32
CA THR A 51 -27.12 -11.55 3.62
C THR A 51 -25.83 -11.64 2.81
N VAL A 52 -24.71 -11.82 3.49
CA VAL A 52 -23.38 -12.02 2.89
C VAL A 52 -22.93 -13.45 3.15
N ARG A 53 -22.22 -14.04 2.17
CA ARG A 53 -21.69 -15.41 2.20
C ARG A 53 -20.20 -15.41 1.82
N THR A 54 -19.68 -16.60 1.55
CA THR A 54 -18.33 -16.78 0.97
C THR A 54 -18.18 -16.26 -0.45
N THR A 55 -19.26 -16.10 -1.19
CA THR A 55 -19.25 -15.36 -2.45
C THR A 55 -19.27 -13.85 -2.17
N PRO A 56 -18.35 -13.07 -2.74
CA PRO A 56 -18.35 -11.64 -2.49
C PRO A 56 -19.60 -10.93 -3.00
N THR A 57 -20.12 -10.00 -2.20
CA THR A 57 -21.27 -9.16 -2.50
C THR A 57 -20.80 -7.73 -2.78
N THR A 58 -21.06 -7.23 -3.99
CA THR A 58 -20.75 -5.84 -4.34
C THR A 58 -21.85 -4.89 -3.85
N VAL A 59 -21.47 -3.81 -3.19
CA VAL A 59 -22.38 -2.84 -2.58
C VAL A 59 -22.06 -1.42 -3.07
N GLN A 60 -23.06 -0.75 -3.66
CA GLN A 60 -22.97 0.66 -4.03
C GLN A 60 -23.18 1.55 -2.81
N LEU A 61 -22.19 2.39 -2.50
CA LEU A 61 -22.24 3.37 -1.42
C LEU A 61 -22.11 4.81 -1.94
N GLY A 62 -21.28 5.05 -2.96
CA GLY A 62 -21.21 6.35 -3.64
C GLY A 62 -22.53 6.68 -4.35
N GLY A 63 -22.97 7.94 -4.24
CA GLY A 63 -24.27 8.39 -4.71
C GLY A 63 -25.45 8.00 -3.81
N ARG A 64 -25.20 7.48 -2.60
CA ARG A 64 -26.24 7.08 -1.63
C ARG A 64 -25.98 7.72 -0.28
N THR A 65 -27.06 7.94 0.49
CA THR A 65 -27.00 8.28 1.93
C THR A 65 -26.04 9.42 2.30
N GLY A 66 -25.92 10.43 1.43
CA GLY A 66 -25.04 11.60 1.63
C GLY A 66 -23.59 11.42 1.18
N VAL A 67 -23.22 10.24 0.66
CA VAL A 67 -21.91 9.99 0.03
C VAL A 67 -22.00 10.36 -1.45
N PRO A 68 -21.19 11.31 -1.97
CA PRO A 68 -21.20 11.67 -3.38
C PRO A 68 -20.62 10.54 -4.25
N ALA A 69 -20.99 10.50 -5.52
CA ALA A 69 -20.46 9.52 -6.48
C ALA A 69 -18.94 9.66 -6.69
N THR A 70 -18.39 10.86 -6.45
CA THR A 70 -16.97 11.20 -6.55
C THR A 70 -16.16 10.89 -5.28
N ALA A 71 -16.79 10.32 -4.25
CA ALA A 71 -16.08 9.92 -3.04
C ALA A 71 -15.00 8.87 -3.35
N THR A 72 -13.82 9.06 -2.77
CA THR A 72 -12.66 8.17 -2.94
C THR A 72 -12.61 7.07 -1.88
N ALA A 73 -13.21 7.30 -0.72
CA ALA A 73 -13.33 6.32 0.36
C ALA A 73 -14.53 6.61 1.27
N VAL A 74 -14.95 5.62 2.04
CA VAL A 74 -16.02 5.74 3.06
C VAL A 74 -15.52 5.26 4.41
N VAL A 75 -16.04 5.90 5.46
CA VAL A 75 -15.91 5.42 6.83
C VAL A 75 -17.23 4.75 7.22
N VAL A 76 -17.18 3.44 7.43
CA VAL A 76 -18.35 2.58 7.57
C VAL A 76 -18.19 1.67 8.78
N ASN A 77 -19.17 1.64 9.67
CA ASN A 77 -19.26 0.62 10.69
C ASN A 77 -19.88 -0.64 10.05
N VAL A 78 -19.17 -1.75 10.16
CA VAL A 78 -19.57 -3.04 9.60
C VAL A 78 -20.05 -3.90 10.74
N GLU A 79 -21.32 -4.26 10.74
CA GLU A 79 -21.90 -5.20 11.69
C GLU A 79 -22.18 -6.52 10.99
N VAL A 80 -21.67 -7.62 11.53
CA VAL A 80 -22.01 -8.99 11.11
C VAL A 80 -22.87 -9.59 12.19
N GLU A 81 -24.13 -9.83 11.87
CA GLU A 81 -25.12 -10.39 12.77
C GLU A 81 -25.30 -11.90 12.54
N ASN A 82 -25.33 -12.64 13.65
CA ASN A 82 -25.61 -14.09 13.71
C ASN A 82 -24.88 -14.93 12.63
N PRO A 83 -23.54 -14.82 12.50
CA PRO A 83 -22.80 -15.59 11.49
C PRO A 83 -22.95 -17.10 11.71
N THR A 84 -23.20 -17.87 10.66
CA THR A 84 -23.49 -19.31 10.76
C THR A 84 -22.25 -20.18 10.98
N ALA A 85 -21.05 -19.62 10.82
CA ALA A 85 -19.76 -20.26 11.08
C ALA A 85 -18.77 -19.27 11.70
N ALA A 86 -17.72 -19.78 12.34
CA ALA A 86 -16.60 -18.94 12.75
C ALA A 86 -15.77 -18.53 11.52
N GLY A 87 -15.32 -17.27 11.46
CA GLY A 87 -14.64 -16.74 10.29
C GLY A 87 -14.32 -15.27 10.45
N SER A 88 -14.23 -14.57 9.32
CA SER A 88 -14.04 -13.13 9.28
C SER A 88 -14.82 -12.50 8.14
N ALA A 89 -15.23 -11.25 8.32
CA ALA A 89 -15.64 -10.40 7.22
C ALA A 89 -14.38 -9.82 6.55
N ARG A 90 -14.51 -9.61 5.24
CA ARG A 90 -13.61 -8.83 4.40
C ARG A 90 -14.44 -7.74 3.75
N VAL A 91 -14.09 -6.48 4.03
CA VAL A 91 -14.67 -5.31 3.36
C VAL A 91 -13.57 -4.62 2.57
N THR A 92 -13.64 -4.72 1.24
CA THR A 92 -12.60 -4.28 0.32
C THR A 92 -13.17 -3.39 -0.76
N PRO A 93 -12.34 -2.71 -1.56
CA PRO A 93 -12.81 -2.06 -2.77
C PRO A 93 -13.40 -3.09 -3.73
N ALA A 94 -14.42 -2.71 -4.51
CA ALA A 94 -15.04 -3.64 -5.46
C ALA A 94 -14.02 -4.20 -6.46
N GLY A 95 -14.05 -5.51 -6.71
CA GLY A 95 -13.09 -6.20 -7.58
C GLY A 95 -11.73 -6.48 -6.92
N VAL A 96 -11.56 -6.21 -5.62
CA VAL A 96 -10.34 -6.53 -4.87
C VAL A 96 -10.58 -7.71 -3.94
N SER A 97 -9.92 -8.83 -4.23
CA SER A 97 -9.80 -9.97 -3.32
C SER A 97 -8.58 -9.76 -2.43
N ALA A 98 -8.79 -9.28 -1.20
CA ALA A 98 -7.69 -9.08 -0.26
C ALA A 98 -7.48 -10.31 0.63
N GLY A 99 -6.23 -10.76 0.77
CA GLY A 99 -5.83 -11.82 1.70
C GLY A 99 -5.93 -11.44 3.19
N VAL A 100 -6.23 -10.18 3.50
CA VAL A 100 -6.23 -9.63 4.86
C VAL A 100 -7.59 -9.67 5.59
N THR A 101 -7.56 -9.80 6.91
CA THR A 101 -8.75 -9.86 7.78
C THR A 101 -9.23 -8.45 8.11
N THR A 102 -10.51 -8.13 7.86
CA THR A 102 -11.07 -6.85 8.34
C THR A 102 -11.77 -6.98 9.68
N GLN A 103 -12.47 -8.09 9.93
CA GLN A 103 -13.17 -8.30 11.20
C GLN A 103 -13.38 -9.79 11.50
N ALA A 104 -12.75 -10.33 12.54
CA ALA A 104 -12.94 -11.72 12.97
C ALA A 104 -14.18 -11.91 13.86
N PHE A 105 -14.83 -13.08 13.75
CA PHE A 105 -16.00 -13.47 14.55
C PHE A 105 -16.07 -14.98 14.79
N ARG A 106 -16.80 -15.37 15.85
CA ARG A 106 -17.22 -16.77 16.10
C ARG A 106 -18.63 -17.02 15.56
N LYS A 107 -19.00 -18.29 15.39
CA LYS A 107 -20.38 -18.69 15.05
C LYS A 107 -21.36 -18.10 16.07
N GLY A 108 -22.43 -17.48 15.59
CA GLY A 108 -23.48 -16.84 16.38
C GLY A 108 -23.07 -15.55 17.09
N GLN A 109 -21.82 -15.10 16.97
CA GLN A 109 -21.33 -13.90 17.64
C GLN A 109 -21.57 -12.67 16.75
N THR A 110 -22.54 -11.84 17.12
CA THR A 110 -22.69 -10.52 16.50
C THR A 110 -21.52 -9.61 16.88
N VAL A 111 -20.88 -9.00 15.89
CA VAL A 111 -19.73 -8.11 16.08
C VAL A 111 -19.86 -6.87 15.19
N SER A 112 -19.34 -5.74 15.67
CA SER A 112 -19.24 -4.50 14.89
C SER A 112 -17.80 -3.98 14.88
N SER A 113 -17.34 -3.44 13.75
CA SER A 113 -16.04 -2.79 13.64
C SER A 113 -16.10 -1.66 12.62
N LEU A 114 -15.53 -0.51 12.97
CA LEU A 114 -15.34 0.58 12.01
C LEU A 114 -14.31 0.17 10.97
N GLN A 115 -14.55 0.54 9.72
CA GLN A 115 -13.63 0.35 8.60
C GLN A 115 -13.57 1.64 7.81
N THR A 116 -12.38 1.98 7.29
CA THR A 116 -12.25 2.98 6.22
C THR A 116 -11.84 2.26 4.96
N VAL A 117 -12.66 2.35 3.92
CA VAL A 117 -12.51 1.53 2.72
C VAL A 117 -12.50 2.41 1.49
N ARG A 118 -11.51 2.21 0.61
CA ARG A 118 -11.46 2.85 -0.71
C ARG A 118 -12.68 2.44 -1.54
N LEU A 119 -13.25 3.38 -2.28
CA LEU A 119 -14.33 3.12 -3.23
C LEU A 119 -13.74 2.85 -4.63
N ALA A 120 -14.27 1.83 -5.31
CA ALA A 120 -14.01 1.56 -6.72
C ALA A 120 -15.32 1.77 -7.50
N GLY A 121 -15.40 2.84 -8.31
CA GLY A 121 -16.65 3.23 -8.98
C GLY A 121 -17.81 3.49 -8.01
N GLY A 122 -17.52 4.03 -6.82
CA GLY A 122 -18.50 4.22 -5.75
C GLY A 122 -18.92 2.94 -5.02
N LYS A 123 -18.27 1.80 -5.28
CA LYS A 123 -18.64 0.49 -4.72
C LYS A 123 -17.56 -0.06 -3.78
N VAL A 124 -18.03 -0.86 -2.83
CA VAL A 124 -17.22 -1.77 -2.02
C VAL A 124 -17.65 -3.21 -2.31
N GLN A 125 -16.90 -4.17 -1.80
CA GLN A 125 -17.23 -5.58 -1.80
C GLN A 125 -17.14 -6.12 -0.38
N VAL A 126 -18.12 -6.94 -0.01
CA VAL A 126 -18.23 -7.58 1.31
C VAL A 126 -18.25 -9.08 1.13
N GLN A 127 -17.42 -9.80 1.88
CA GLN A 127 -17.32 -11.26 1.81
C GLN A 127 -17.09 -11.83 3.21
N LEU A 128 -17.69 -12.97 3.53
CA LEU A 128 -17.35 -13.74 4.72
C LEU A 128 -16.37 -14.86 4.34
N THR A 129 -15.39 -15.19 5.19
CA THR A 129 -14.47 -16.29 4.90
C THR A 129 -15.09 -17.67 5.13
N ALA A 130 -16.21 -17.74 5.86
CA ALA A 130 -16.94 -18.96 6.14
C ALA A 130 -18.41 -18.63 6.48
N GLY A 131 -19.31 -19.55 6.13
CA GLY A 131 -20.73 -19.44 6.45
C GLY A 131 -21.44 -18.26 5.78
N ALA A 132 -22.49 -17.79 6.43
CA ALA A 132 -23.34 -16.68 6.03
C ALA A 132 -23.69 -15.83 7.25
N GLY A 133 -24.08 -14.57 7.04
CA GLY A 133 -24.58 -13.70 8.10
C GLY A 133 -25.30 -12.50 7.50
N THR A 134 -26.13 -11.83 8.31
CA THR A 134 -26.69 -10.53 7.90
C THR A 134 -25.65 -9.47 8.18
N VAL A 135 -25.29 -8.68 7.16
CA VAL A 135 -24.32 -7.60 7.30
C VAL A 135 -25.02 -6.26 7.17
N TYR A 136 -24.71 -5.34 8.07
CA TYR A 136 -25.14 -3.95 8.04
C TYR A 136 -23.95 -3.04 7.79
N LEU A 137 -24.14 -2.05 6.92
CA LEU A 137 -23.16 -1.02 6.62
C LEU A 137 -23.71 0.35 7.01
N ASP A 138 -23.20 0.87 8.12
CA ASP A 138 -23.62 2.16 8.68
C ASP A 138 -22.52 3.21 8.43
N VAL A 139 -22.79 4.16 7.54
CA VAL A 139 -21.81 5.16 7.07
C VAL A 139 -21.77 6.35 8.01
N SER A 140 -20.57 6.72 8.47
CA SER A 140 -20.33 7.87 9.37
C SER A 140 -19.66 9.06 8.65
N GLY A 141 -19.15 8.85 7.44
CA GLY A 141 -18.58 9.91 6.61
C GLY A 141 -17.86 9.36 5.39
N TYR A 142 -17.31 10.26 4.58
CA TYR A 142 -16.59 9.90 3.36
C TYR A 142 -15.37 10.80 3.14
N TYR A 143 -14.47 10.34 2.28
CA TYR A 143 -13.38 11.13 1.75
C TYR A 143 -13.62 11.45 0.28
N ALA A 144 -13.30 12.68 -0.13
CA ALA A 144 -13.36 13.11 -1.53
C ALA A 144 -12.24 14.12 -1.82
N ASN A 145 -11.88 14.25 -3.09
CA ASN A 145 -10.93 15.26 -3.54
C ASN A 145 -11.53 16.67 -3.39
N GLY A 146 -10.69 17.68 -3.13
CA GLY A 146 -11.14 19.07 -3.00
C GLY A 146 -11.50 19.45 -1.56
N SER A 147 -12.77 19.81 -1.31
CA SER A 147 -13.23 20.38 -0.04
C SER A 147 -13.45 19.35 1.06
N GLY A 148 -13.32 19.77 2.31
CA GLY A 148 -13.59 18.96 3.50
C GLY A 148 -12.58 19.22 4.61
N ALA A 149 -12.69 18.45 5.68
CA ALA A 149 -11.82 18.56 6.84
C ALA A 149 -10.54 17.72 6.67
N THR A 150 -9.45 18.25 7.21
CA THR A 150 -8.17 17.54 7.35
C THR A 150 -8.07 16.87 8.71
N PHE A 151 -7.37 15.74 8.78
CA PHE A 151 -7.11 15.02 10.02
C PHE A 151 -5.85 15.53 10.72
N THR A 152 -5.91 15.68 12.03
CA THR A 152 -4.75 15.92 12.88
C THR A 152 -4.62 14.77 13.89
N PRO A 153 -3.58 13.93 13.77
CA PRO A 153 -3.38 12.82 14.69
C PRO A 153 -2.86 13.32 16.04
N LEU A 154 -3.42 12.78 17.12
CA LEU A 154 -3.05 13.10 18.49
C LEU A 154 -2.34 11.93 19.17
N ASN A 155 -1.69 12.21 20.30
CA ASN A 155 -1.32 11.13 21.22
C ASN A 155 -2.61 10.63 21.89
N ALA A 156 -2.70 9.33 22.17
CA ALA A 156 -3.93 8.79 22.73
C ALA A 156 -4.17 9.34 24.15
N ALA A 157 -5.37 9.87 24.39
CA ALA A 157 -5.75 10.46 25.67
C ALA A 157 -7.21 10.18 26.00
N ARG A 158 -7.48 9.91 27.29
CA ARG A 158 -8.84 9.70 27.81
C ARG A 158 -9.57 11.03 27.89
N VAL A 159 -10.69 11.13 27.18
CA VAL A 159 -11.54 12.33 27.16
C VAL A 159 -12.89 12.11 27.84
N PHE A 160 -13.29 10.86 28.05
CA PHE A 160 -14.54 10.52 28.72
C PHE A 160 -14.41 9.24 29.54
N ASN A 161 -14.91 9.26 30.76
CA ASN A 161 -15.00 8.10 31.66
C ASN A 161 -16.20 8.31 32.60
N LYS A 162 -17.35 7.72 32.27
CA LYS A 162 -18.55 7.78 33.12
C LYS A 162 -19.41 6.54 32.96
N ARG A 163 -20.23 6.27 33.98
CA ARG A 163 -21.34 5.33 33.86
C ARG A 163 -22.46 5.95 33.01
N VAL A 164 -22.92 5.20 32.01
CA VAL A 164 -23.91 5.62 31.01
C VAL A 164 -25.07 4.63 31.02
N GLY A 165 -26.30 5.14 30.83
CA GLY A 165 -27.52 4.35 30.72
C GLY A 165 -28.22 4.57 29.37
N THR A 166 -29.54 4.42 29.36
CA THR A 166 -30.38 4.56 28.15
C THR A 166 -30.68 6.01 27.77
N THR A 167 -30.42 6.95 28.68
CA THR A 167 -30.53 8.39 28.42
C THR A 167 -29.23 8.89 27.77
N PRO A 168 -29.30 9.68 26.67
CA PRO A 168 -28.12 10.30 26.07
C PRO A 168 -27.30 11.12 27.07
N THR A 169 -26.03 10.77 27.21
CA THR A 169 -25.06 11.53 28.00
C THR A 169 -24.19 12.37 27.07
N LYS A 170 -24.16 13.70 27.28
CA LYS A 170 -23.32 14.62 26.50
C LYS A 170 -21.82 14.37 26.78
N VAL A 171 -21.02 14.40 25.72
CA VAL A 171 -19.57 14.23 25.74
C VAL A 171 -18.92 15.50 25.13
N PRO A 172 -18.49 16.47 25.94
CA PRO A 172 -17.73 17.63 25.47
C PRO A 172 -16.36 17.17 24.93
N LEU A 173 -15.99 17.58 23.72
CA LEU A 173 -14.75 17.14 23.07
C LEU A 173 -13.91 18.30 22.59
N ALA A 174 -14.52 19.30 21.94
CA ALA A 174 -13.81 20.47 21.48
C ALA A 174 -13.24 21.28 22.66
N GLY A 175 -11.99 21.74 22.55
CA GLY A 175 -11.26 22.40 23.63
C GLY A 175 -10.56 21.46 24.61
N HIS A 176 -10.70 20.14 24.48
CA HIS A 176 -10.11 19.15 25.39
C HIS A 176 -9.05 18.28 24.70
N ALA A 177 -8.04 17.85 25.45
CA ALA A 177 -7.01 16.89 25.01
C ALA A 177 -6.36 17.19 23.64
N GLY A 178 -6.16 18.48 23.33
CA GLY A 178 -5.56 18.92 22.06
C GLY A 178 -6.54 19.04 20.88
N ILE A 179 -7.84 18.81 21.10
CA ILE A 179 -8.90 19.03 20.10
C ILE A 179 -9.27 20.52 20.10
N PRO A 180 -9.16 21.24 18.96
CA PRO A 180 -9.52 22.66 18.90
C PRO A 180 -11.03 22.87 18.94
N SER A 181 -11.46 24.10 19.27
CA SER A 181 -12.87 24.52 19.23
C SER A 181 -13.50 24.41 17.83
N THR A 182 -12.68 24.46 16.78
CA THR A 182 -13.08 24.39 15.37
C THR A 182 -13.17 22.95 14.82
N ALA A 183 -12.97 21.93 15.65
CA ALA A 183 -13.08 20.55 15.24
C ALA A 183 -14.50 20.22 14.75
N THR A 184 -14.59 19.51 13.61
CA THR A 184 -15.85 19.09 12.99
C THR A 184 -16.18 17.63 13.28
N ALA A 185 -15.17 16.81 13.57
CA ALA A 185 -15.34 15.41 13.95
C ALA A 185 -14.13 14.91 14.78
N VAL A 186 -14.31 13.82 15.52
CA VAL A 186 -13.26 13.23 16.37
C VAL A 186 -13.22 11.72 16.18
N ALA A 187 -12.01 11.16 16.06
CA ALA A 187 -11.78 9.72 16.08
C ALA A 187 -11.55 9.27 17.53
N LEU A 188 -12.43 8.41 18.04
CA LEU A 188 -12.49 7.96 19.43
C LEU A 188 -12.47 6.43 19.48
N ASN A 189 -11.54 5.83 20.21
CA ASN A 189 -11.74 4.46 20.63
C ASN A 189 -12.74 4.46 21.79
N THR A 190 -13.89 3.82 21.59
CA THR A 190 -14.97 3.75 22.58
C THR A 190 -14.99 2.35 23.19
N GLU A 191 -14.79 2.26 24.50
CA GLU A 191 -14.88 1.02 25.26
C GLU A 191 -16.15 1.00 26.12
N VAL A 192 -16.85 -0.13 26.09
CA VAL A 192 -18.00 -0.42 26.95
C VAL A 192 -17.55 -1.39 28.04
N GLY A 193 -17.28 -0.85 29.23
CA GLY A 193 -16.88 -1.58 30.43
C GLY A 193 -18.05 -2.18 31.20
N THR A 194 -17.96 -3.49 31.46
CA THR A 194 -18.87 -4.24 32.36
C THR A 194 -20.36 -3.90 32.16
N PRO A 195 -20.92 -4.09 30.95
CA PRO A 195 -22.32 -3.78 30.69
C PRO A 195 -23.28 -4.65 31.52
N SER A 196 -24.33 -4.06 32.08
CA SER A 196 -25.27 -4.74 32.99
C SER A 196 -26.36 -5.55 32.26
N ALA A 197 -26.49 -5.39 30.95
CA ALA A 197 -27.44 -6.09 30.08
C ALA A 197 -26.81 -6.35 28.69
N ASN A 198 -27.41 -7.24 27.89
CA ASN A 198 -27.09 -7.33 26.47
C ASN A 198 -27.62 -6.09 25.75
N GLY A 199 -26.89 -5.58 24.77
CA GLY A 199 -27.30 -4.38 24.07
C GLY A 199 -26.28 -3.86 23.08
N TYR A 200 -26.39 -2.59 22.75
CA TYR A 200 -25.44 -1.88 21.92
C TYR A 200 -25.19 -0.46 22.45
N VAL A 201 -24.01 0.08 22.14
CA VAL A 201 -23.67 1.47 22.42
C VAL A 201 -23.88 2.30 21.16
N ARG A 202 -24.41 3.52 21.33
CA ARG A 202 -24.51 4.54 20.28
C ARG A 202 -23.61 5.70 20.65
N VAL A 203 -22.81 6.15 19.69
CA VAL A 203 -22.00 7.37 19.79
C VAL A 203 -22.40 8.26 18.61
N THR A 204 -22.98 9.41 18.90
CA THR A 204 -23.64 10.25 17.89
C THR A 204 -23.35 11.74 18.13
N PRO A 205 -23.65 12.63 17.17
CA PRO A 205 -23.54 14.07 17.41
C PRO A 205 -24.46 14.50 18.56
N ALA A 206 -24.02 15.45 19.37
CA ALA A 206 -24.85 15.95 20.48
C ALA A 206 -26.21 16.48 19.97
N GLY A 207 -27.29 16.09 20.65
CA GLY A 207 -28.66 16.42 20.25
C GLY A 207 -29.22 15.58 19.10
N LYS A 208 -28.46 14.63 18.55
CA LYS A 208 -28.92 13.72 17.49
C LYS A 208 -28.82 12.28 17.95
N ASP A 209 -29.92 11.55 17.92
CA ASP A 209 -29.94 10.12 18.26
C ASP A 209 -30.09 9.28 16.98
N ALA A 210 -28.96 8.87 16.42
CA ALA A 210 -28.95 7.98 15.25
C ALA A 210 -29.52 6.61 15.64
N ARG A 211 -30.29 5.98 14.73
CA ARG A 211 -30.86 4.63 14.93
C ARG A 211 -29.88 3.48 14.64
N VAL A 212 -28.62 3.77 14.36
CA VAL A 212 -27.53 2.78 14.14
C VAL A 212 -26.60 2.59 15.35
N ALA A 213 -26.17 1.35 15.59
CA ALA A 213 -25.27 0.99 16.68
C ALA A 213 -23.82 1.31 16.30
N ALA A 214 -23.03 1.79 17.26
CA ALA A 214 -21.58 1.88 17.12
C ALA A 214 -20.92 0.52 17.40
N GLN A 215 -21.44 -0.22 18.38
CA GLN A 215 -20.98 -1.56 18.71
C GLN A 215 -22.03 -2.33 19.53
N VAL A 216 -22.16 -3.62 19.21
CA VAL A 216 -22.95 -4.59 20.00
C VAL A 216 -22.09 -5.18 21.13
N PHE A 217 -22.69 -5.39 22.30
CA PHE A 217 -22.07 -6.00 23.46
C PHE A 217 -23.01 -7.00 24.17
N THR A 218 -22.41 -7.94 24.88
CA THR A 218 -23.12 -8.87 25.77
C THR A 218 -22.85 -8.52 27.23
N LYS A 219 -23.81 -8.81 28.10
CA LYS A 219 -23.72 -8.55 29.55
C LYS A 219 -22.39 -9.07 30.10
N GLY A 220 -21.72 -8.23 30.89
CA GLY A 220 -20.45 -8.54 31.55
C GLY A 220 -19.22 -8.59 30.63
N THR A 221 -19.38 -8.49 29.30
CA THR A 221 -18.26 -8.55 28.37
C THR A 221 -17.81 -7.15 27.98
N THR A 222 -16.59 -6.78 28.36
CA THR A 222 -15.99 -5.52 27.91
C THR A 222 -15.56 -5.64 26.45
N ILE A 223 -15.86 -4.61 25.66
CA ILE A 223 -15.53 -4.56 24.24
C ILE A 223 -15.22 -3.12 23.82
N SER A 224 -14.39 -2.95 22.79
CA SER A 224 -14.02 -1.65 22.24
C SER A 224 -14.25 -1.60 20.72
N ASN A 225 -14.54 -0.42 20.19
CA ASN A 225 -14.54 -0.14 18.75
C ASN A 225 -14.05 1.29 18.52
N LEU A 226 -13.31 1.51 17.43
CA LEU A 226 -13.03 2.86 16.96
C LEU A 226 -14.32 3.47 16.40
N VAL A 227 -14.56 4.75 16.65
CA VAL A 227 -15.69 5.52 16.11
C VAL A 227 -15.17 6.85 15.60
N ILE A 228 -15.63 7.31 14.44
CA ILE A 228 -15.48 8.70 14.02
C ILE A 228 -16.84 9.36 14.14
N VAL A 229 -16.94 10.38 15.01
CA VAL A 229 -18.21 11.05 15.30
C VAL A 229 -18.15 12.51 14.89
N LYS A 230 -19.17 12.97 14.17
CA LYS A 230 -19.40 14.39 13.88
C LYS A 230 -19.70 15.15 15.16
N LEU A 231 -19.10 16.34 15.33
CA LEU A 231 -19.38 17.21 16.46
C LEU A 231 -20.58 18.14 16.17
N ALA A 232 -21.41 18.35 17.19
CA ALA A 232 -22.45 19.37 17.19
C ALA A 232 -22.22 20.28 18.41
N GLY A 233 -22.00 21.57 18.18
CA GLY A 233 -21.63 22.52 19.25
C GLY A 233 -20.40 22.08 20.05
N GLY A 234 -19.41 21.47 19.38
CA GLY A 234 -18.19 20.96 20.01
C GLY A 234 -18.33 19.66 20.82
N ALA A 235 -19.51 19.01 20.79
CA ALA A 235 -19.79 17.82 21.58
C ALA A 235 -20.34 16.66 20.73
N ALA A 236 -20.14 15.45 21.26
CA ALA A 236 -20.85 14.23 20.90
C ALA A 236 -21.81 13.84 22.04
N GLN A 237 -22.49 12.71 21.90
CA GLN A 237 -23.24 12.07 22.98
C GLN A 237 -23.10 10.55 22.91
N VAL A 238 -23.33 9.90 24.04
CA VAL A 238 -23.29 8.44 24.16
C VAL A 238 -24.46 7.90 24.97
N LYS A 239 -24.98 6.74 24.56
CA LYS A 239 -25.94 5.96 25.35
C LYS A 239 -25.81 4.47 25.06
N VAL A 240 -26.33 3.65 25.98
CA VAL A 240 -26.54 2.22 25.75
C VAL A 240 -28.01 1.93 25.44
N SER A 241 -28.31 0.84 24.74
CA SER A 241 -29.69 0.45 24.42
C SER A 241 -30.50 -0.02 25.63
N SER A 242 -29.82 -0.54 26.65
CA SER A 242 -30.39 -1.31 27.75
C SER A 242 -29.40 -1.35 28.91
N GLY A 243 -29.92 -1.33 30.14
CA GLY A 243 -29.09 -1.36 31.34
C GLY A 243 -28.13 -0.16 31.44
N THR A 244 -26.93 -0.43 31.95
CA THR A 244 -25.87 0.56 32.16
C THR A 244 -24.50 -0.04 31.84
N ALA A 245 -23.53 0.80 31.51
CA ALA A 245 -22.13 0.41 31.38
C ALA A 245 -21.21 1.57 31.75
N THR A 246 -19.97 1.30 32.15
CA THR A 246 -18.95 2.35 32.21
C THR A 246 -18.41 2.55 30.81
N VAL A 247 -18.57 3.75 30.26
CA VAL A 247 -18.05 4.06 28.93
C VAL A 247 -16.76 4.86 29.07
N PHE A 248 -15.75 4.39 28.36
CA PHE A 248 -14.49 5.10 28.21
C PHE A 248 -14.32 5.54 26.76
N MET A 249 -13.85 6.77 26.54
CA MET A 249 -13.51 7.25 25.19
C MET A 249 -12.13 7.86 25.17
N ASP A 250 -11.34 7.39 24.22
CA ASP A 250 -9.95 7.78 24.04
C ASP A 250 -9.75 8.38 22.65
N VAL A 251 -9.23 9.60 22.59
CA VAL A 251 -9.02 10.31 21.32
C VAL A 251 -7.80 9.77 20.58
N ALA A 252 -7.95 9.53 19.28
CA ALA A 252 -6.85 9.20 18.37
C ALA A 252 -6.47 10.38 17.46
N GLY A 253 -7.41 11.30 17.22
CA GLY A 253 -7.20 12.53 16.48
C GLY A 253 -8.52 13.23 16.18
N TYR A 254 -8.44 14.38 15.51
CA TYR A 254 -9.61 15.17 15.15
C TYR A 254 -9.58 15.61 13.68
N TYR A 255 -10.75 15.99 13.17
CA TYR A 255 -10.90 16.62 11.87
C TYR A 255 -11.29 18.09 12.05
N ALA A 256 -10.69 18.98 11.26
CA ALA A 256 -11.05 20.39 11.20
C ALA A 256 -10.86 20.92 9.78
N ASN A 257 -11.62 21.96 9.41
CA ASN A 257 -11.51 22.62 8.11
C ASN A 257 -10.28 23.53 8.08
N THR A 258 -9.09 22.94 7.87
CA THR A 258 -7.82 23.67 7.80
C THR A 258 -7.08 23.34 6.51
N SER A 259 -6.18 24.23 6.07
CA SER A 259 -5.30 23.96 4.92
C SER A 259 -4.05 23.15 5.27
N THR A 260 -3.68 23.09 6.55
CA THR A 260 -2.38 22.56 7.02
C THR A 260 -2.45 21.15 7.63
N GLY A 261 -3.65 20.64 7.93
CA GLY A 261 -3.81 19.28 8.44
C GLY A 261 -3.57 18.21 7.37
N SER A 262 -3.63 16.94 7.78
CA SER A 262 -3.36 15.82 6.89
C SER A 262 -4.57 15.39 6.08
N VAL A 263 -4.33 15.03 4.81
CA VAL A 263 -5.28 14.42 3.88
C VAL A 263 -5.10 12.90 3.86
N PHE A 264 -6.15 12.16 3.51
CA PHE A 264 -6.14 10.70 3.52
C PHE A 264 -5.84 10.14 2.14
N VAL A 265 -4.94 9.16 2.06
CA VAL A 265 -4.71 8.35 0.86
C VAL A 265 -5.32 6.97 1.11
N PRO A 266 -6.46 6.65 0.49
CA PRO A 266 -7.08 5.34 0.63
C PRO A 266 -6.35 4.33 -0.25
N VAL A 267 -5.93 3.21 0.33
CA VAL A 267 -5.24 2.13 -0.41
C VAL A 267 -6.03 0.83 -0.34
N ASN A 268 -5.64 -0.13 -1.17
CA ASN A 268 -6.17 -1.48 -0.99
C ASN A 268 -5.59 -2.04 0.32
N PRO A 269 -6.39 -2.73 1.16
CA PRO A 269 -5.89 -3.30 2.41
C PRO A 269 -4.70 -4.25 2.18
N VAL A 270 -3.54 -3.94 2.77
CA VAL A 270 -2.29 -4.71 2.63
C VAL A 270 -1.61 -4.90 4.00
N ARG A 271 -1.07 -6.10 4.24
CA ARG A 271 -0.33 -6.45 5.47
C ARG A 271 0.95 -5.63 5.56
N ALA A 272 1.03 -4.75 6.56
CA ALA A 272 2.23 -3.97 6.86
C ALA A 272 3.14 -4.67 7.87
N ALA A 273 2.57 -5.41 8.84
CA ALA A 273 3.35 -6.09 9.87
C ALA A 273 2.70 -7.39 10.35
N SER A 274 3.55 -8.35 10.71
CA SER A 274 3.20 -9.57 11.44
C SER A 274 4.24 -9.81 12.53
N THR A 275 3.81 -9.93 13.79
CA THR A 275 4.73 -10.06 14.91
C THR A 275 4.09 -10.77 16.10
N THR A 276 4.89 -11.08 17.12
CA THR A 276 4.41 -11.58 18.42
C THR A 276 4.54 -10.46 19.44
N LEU A 277 3.47 -10.24 20.20
CA LEU A 277 3.40 -9.31 21.31
C LEU A 277 3.59 -10.03 22.64
N THR A 278 4.19 -9.31 23.57
CA THR A 278 4.25 -9.64 24.99
C THR A 278 3.76 -8.42 25.79
N THR A 279 3.99 -8.41 27.10
CA THR A 279 3.77 -7.24 27.97
C THR A 279 4.76 -6.09 27.74
N THR A 280 5.85 -6.35 27.02
CA THR A 280 6.83 -5.32 26.65
C THR A 280 6.41 -4.65 25.34
N PRO A 281 6.37 -3.30 25.27
CA PRO A 281 6.09 -2.58 24.02
C PRO A 281 7.00 -3.01 22.87
N ARG A 282 6.40 -3.52 21.79
CA ARG A 282 7.10 -3.81 20.54
C ARG A 282 6.94 -2.62 19.60
N GLN A 283 8.04 -2.01 19.20
CA GLN A 283 8.02 -1.01 18.14
C GLN A 283 7.87 -1.68 16.77
N ILE A 284 7.03 -1.09 15.91
CA ILE A 284 6.71 -1.59 14.57
C ILE A 284 6.93 -0.44 13.59
N ARG A 285 7.91 -0.62 12.69
CA ARG A 285 8.13 0.32 11.58
C ARG A 285 7.05 0.14 10.53
N LEU A 286 6.45 1.25 10.11
CA LEU A 286 5.43 1.28 9.07
C LEU A 286 5.88 2.03 7.83
N SER A 287 6.76 3.03 7.93
CA SER A 287 7.37 3.65 6.73
C SER A 287 8.03 2.59 5.86
N GLY A 288 7.74 2.62 4.56
CA GLY A 288 8.25 1.67 3.59
C GLY A 288 7.69 0.26 3.70
N THR A 289 6.54 0.09 4.37
CA THR A 289 5.77 -1.16 4.38
C THR A 289 4.37 -0.86 3.84
N ALA A 290 3.74 -1.80 3.12
CA ALA A 290 2.40 -1.62 2.55
C ALA A 290 2.21 -0.31 1.74
N GLY A 291 3.28 0.22 1.14
CA GLY A 291 3.27 1.50 0.44
C GLY A 291 3.02 2.74 1.31
N VAL A 292 3.24 2.65 2.64
CA VAL A 292 3.19 3.79 3.55
C VAL A 292 4.46 4.64 3.36
N PRO A 293 4.35 5.89 2.86
CA PRO A 293 5.51 6.74 2.63
C PRO A 293 6.09 7.25 3.96
N GLY A 294 7.37 7.61 3.94
CA GLY A 294 8.06 8.12 5.13
C GLY A 294 7.51 9.43 5.71
N THR A 295 6.84 10.19 4.89
CA THR A 295 6.17 11.45 5.22
C THR A 295 4.77 11.25 5.82
N ALA A 296 4.29 10.01 5.91
CA ALA A 296 3.02 9.71 6.56
C ALA A 296 3.01 10.16 8.03
N THR A 297 1.93 10.85 8.41
CA THR A 297 1.72 11.39 9.76
C THR A 297 0.89 10.44 10.63
N ALA A 298 0.06 9.60 10.02
CA ALA A 298 -0.76 8.59 10.68
C ALA A 298 -1.16 7.48 9.69
N ILE A 299 -1.59 6.33 10.22
CA ILE A 299 -2.17 5.24 9.44
C ILE A 299 -3.64 5.02 9.79
N VAL A 300 -4.38 4.45 8.84
CA VAL A 300 -5.65 3.77 9.08
C VAL A 300 -5.43 2.29 8.80
N ALA A 301 -5.62 1.44 9.81
CA ALA A 301 -5.35 0.01 9.70
C ALA A 301 -6.33 -0.82 10.52
N THR A 302 -6.37 -2.12 10.24
CA THR A 302 -6.96 -3.12 11.11
C THR A 302 -5.86 -3.84 11.88
N ALA A 303 -5.90 -3.77 13.21
CA ALA A 303 -5.05 -4.54 14.09
C ALA A 303 -5.78 -5.82 14.49
N THR A 304 -5.27 -6.97 14.05
CA THR A 304 -5.81 -8.29 14.38
C THR A 304 -4.88 -9.02 15.34
N THR A 305 -5.40 -9.39 16.49
CA THR A 305 -4.72 -10.24 17.48
C THR A 305 -5.29 -11.64 17.43
N SER A 306 -4.42 -12.65 17.47
CA SER A 306 -4.79 -14.07 17.53
C SER A 306 -3.84 -14.83 18.47
N ARG A 307 -4.15 -16.10 18.75
CA ARG A 307 -3.32 -16.97 19.62
C ARG A 307 -2.99 -16.29 20.97
N THR A 308 -3.97 -15.59 21.55
CA THR A 308 -3.84 -14.92 22.84
C THR A 308 -3.73 -15.96 23.96
N THR A 309 -2.71 -15.88 24.81
CA THR A 309 -2.51 -16.88 25.89
C THR A 309 -3.21 -16.52 27.18
N ALA A 310 -3.64 -15.27 27.35
CA ALA A 310 -4.35 -14.79 28.52
C ALA A 310 -5.41 -13.75 28.15
N ALA A 311 -6.42 -13.59 29.01
CA ALA A 311 -7.29 -12.42 28.96
C ALA A 311 -6.44 -11.16 29.16
N SER A 312 -6.55 -10.19 28.25
CA SER A 312 -5.67 -9.03 28.21
C SER A 312 -6.29 -7.90 27.38
N TYR A 313 -5.58 -6.79 27.26
CA TYR A 313 -5.92 -5.68 26.37
C TYR A 313 -4.80 -5.48 25.35
N LEU A 314 -5.14 -5.38 24.07
CA LEU A 314 -4.24 -4.82 23.06
C LEU A 314 -4.10 -3.33 23.32
N ARG A 315 -2.87 -2.84 23.34
CA ARG A 315 -2.56 -1.41 23.20
C ARG A 315 -1.83 -1.22 21.90
N PHE A 316 -2.33 -0.33 21.05
CA PHE A 316 -1.74 0.03 19.77
C PHE A 316 -1.66 1.56 19.69
N THR A 317 -0.47 2.10 19.92
CA THR A 317 -0.27 3.52 20.24
C THR A 317 0.90 4.10 19.45
N PRO A 318 1.06 5.44 19.43
CA PRO A 318 2.25 6.07 18.86
C PRO A 318 3.51 5.56 19.56
N ALA A 319 4.60 5.33 18.82
CA ALA A 319 5.84 4.81 19.42
C ALA A 319 6.39 5.77 20.49
N GLY A 320 6.84 5.22 21.62
CA GLY A 320 7.28 5.99 22.78
C GLY A 320 6.14 6.50 23.67
N GLN A 321 4.88 6.20 23.33
CA GLN A 321 3.70 6.56 24.11
C GLN A 321 2.98 5.28 24.56
N ASP A 322 2.89 5.02 25.86
CA ASP A 322 2.08 3.92 26.41
C ASP A 322 0.94 4.45 27.30
N PRO A 323 -0.02 5.19 26.73
CA PRO A 323 -1.23 5.49 27.48
C PRO A 323 -1.87 4.17 27.91
N GLN A 324 -2.40 4.13 29.14
CA GLN A 324 -3.12 2.97 29.70
C GLN A 324 -4.50 2.78 29.04
N VAL A 325 -4.60 3.09 27.76
CA VAL A 325 -5.78 3.06 26.91
C VAL A 325 -5.79 1.75 26.16
N ALA A 326 -6.82 0.93 26.38
CA ALA A 326 -7.02 -0.27 25.60
C ALA A 326 -7.49 0.12 24.19
N THR A 327 -6.89 -0.51 23.17
CA THR A 327 -7.40 -0.51 21.80
C THR A 327 -8.47 -1.58 21.63
N GLN A 328 -8.26 -2.76 22.23
CA GLN A 328 -9.19 -3.87 22.15
C GLN A 328 -9.05 -4.76 23.40
N VAL A 329 -10.18 -5.23 23.93
CA VAL A 329 -10.20 -6.26 24.98
C VAL A 329 -10.13 -7.65 24.36
N LEU A 330 -9.26 -8.51 24.89
CA LEU A 330 -8.94 -9.83 24.37
C LEU A 330 -9.26 -10.89 25.42
N GLY A 331 -10.04 -11.91 25.05
CA GLY A 331 -10.11 -13.18 25.79
C GLY A 331 -8.95 -14.10 25.44
N ALA A 332 -8.66 -15.09 26.30
CA ALA A 332 -7.71 -16.16 25.98
C ALA A 332 -8.22 -17.00 24.79
N GLY A 333 -7.31 -17.39 23.89
CA GLY A 333 -7.60 -18.13 22.66
C GLY A 333 -8.46 -17.37 21.63
N GLN A 334 -8.72 -16.09 21.85
CA GLN A 334 -9.61 -15.30 21.00
C GLN A 334 -8.84 -14.68 19.83
N THR A 335 -9.48 -14.67 18.65
CA THR A 335 -9.07 -13.80 17.54
C THR A 335 -10.02 -12.62 17.47
N LEU A 336 -9.49 -11.41 17.50
CA LEU A 336 -10.24 -10.16 17.41
C LEU A 336 -9.50 -9.16 16.55
N SER A 337 -10.29 -8.31 15.89
CA SER A 337 -9.81 -7.24 15.01
C SER A 337 -10.46 -5.93 15.45
N ASN A 338 -9.68 -4.85 15.47
CA ASN A 338 -10.22 -3.50 15.63
C ASN A 338 -9.53 -2.53 14.66
N ALA A 339 -10.26 -1.53 14.21
CA ALA A 339 -9.66 -0.45 13.44
C ALA A 339 -8.82 0.45 14.35
N VAL A 340 -7.71 0.94 13.80
CA VAL A 340 -6.81 1.87 14.47
C VAL A 340 -6.52 3.04 13.54
N MET A 341 -6.47 4.23 14.13
CA MET A 341 -6.10 5.48 13.48
C MET A 341 -4.95 6.12 14.24
N THR A 342 -3.74 5.62 14.00
CA THR A 342 -2.62 5.87 14.93
C THR A 342 -1.59 6.81 14.33
N LYS A 343 -1.21 7.82 15.12
CA LYS A 343 -0.10 8.73 14.81
C LYS A 343 1.21 7.96 14.59
N LEU A 344 1.93 8.32 13.54
CA LEU A 344 3.27 7.83 13.27
C LEU A 344 4.32 8.77 13.88
N VAL A 345 5.33 8.19 14.54
CA VAL A 345 6.42 8.94 15.22
C VAL A 345 7.76 8.48 14.66
N GLY A 346 8.78 9.32 14.71
CA GLY A 346 10.12 9.03 14.20
C GLY A 346 10.49 9.89 12.99
N SER A 347 11.63 9.59 12.37
CA SER A 347 12.10 10.26 11.15
C SER A 347 11.31 9.79 9.93
N THR A 348 11.48 10.46 8.79
CA THR A 348 10.78 10.04 7.56
C THR A 348 11.20 8.64 7.13
N VAL A 349 12.45 8.24 7.34
CA VAL A 349 12.91 6.89 6.98
C VAL A 349 12.57 5.83 8.04
N ASP A 350 12.03 6.21 9.20
CA ASP A 350 11.75 5.28 10.30
C ASP A 350 10.53 5.70 11.12
N ARG A 351 9.37 5.78 10.46
CA ARG A 351 8.08 6.04 11.10
C ARG A 351 7.57 4.77 11.78
N ARG A 352 7.25 4.88 13.06
CA ARG A 352 6.86 3.75 13.92
C ARG A 352 5.57 4.00 14.70
N VAL A 353 4.94 2.89 15.05
CA VAL A 353 3.97 2.73 16.14
C VAL A 353 4.54 1.76 17.16
N GLN A 354 3.84 1.56 18.28
CA GLN A 354 4.12 0.47 19.19
C GLN A 354 2.86 -0.34 19.52
N ALA A 355 3.06 -1.61 19.85
CA ALA A 355 1.98 -2.45 20.33
C ALA A 355 2.44 -3.37 21.47
N LYS A 356 1.52 -3.69 22.38
CA LYS A 356 1.69 -4.73 23.40
C LYS A 356 0.36 -5.30 23.85
N VAL A 357 0.40 -6.41 24.57
CA VAL A 357 -0.72 -6.93 25.35
C VAL A 357 -0.52 -6.65 26.83
N SER A 358 -1.58 -6.49 27.60
CA SER A 358 -1.45 -6.23 29.05
C SER A 358 -1.03 -7.46 29.87
N ALA A 359 -1.22 -8.67 29.34
CA ALA A 359 -0.87 -9.94 29.96
C ALA A 359 -0.65 -11.02 28.90
N GLY A 360 0.17 -12.02 29.20
CA GLY A 360 0.45 -13.14 28.30
C GLY A 360 1.15 -12.71 26.99
N THR A 361 0.85 -13.44 25.93
CA THR A 361 1.36 -13.20 24.57
C THR A 361 0.23 -13.27 23.55
N ALA A 362 0.43 -12.63 22.40
CA ALA A 362 -0.50 -12.69 21.27
C ALA A 362 0.25 -12.54 19.95
N ALA A 363 -0.23 -13.17 18.89
CA ALA A 363 0.19 -12.82 17.54
C ALA A 363 -0.55 -11.56 17.09
N LEU A 364 0.17 -10.58 16.55
CA LEU A 364 -0.37 -9.35 15.98
C LEU A 364 -0.13 -9.29 14.48
N THR A 365 -1.15 -8.78 13.80
CA THR A 365 -1.23 -8.59 12.37
C THR A 365 -1.76 -7.16 12.13
N VAL A 366 -1.07 -6.37 11.31
CA VAL A 366 -1.45 -4.98 11.00
C VAL A 366 -1.70 -4.85 9.50
N ASP A 367 -2.94 -4.56 9.14
CA ASP A 367 -3.41 -4.43 7.76
C ASP A 367 -3.77 -2.98 7.45
N VAL A 368 -2.94 -2.30 6.65
CA VAL A 368 -3.12 -0.87 6.33
C VAL A 368 -4.13 -0.71 5.20
N ALA A 369 -5.18 0.08 5.44
CA ALA A 369 -6.20 0.46 4.47
C ALA A 369 -6.02 1.91 3.96
N GLY A 370 -5.10 2.66 4.56
CA GLY A 370 -4.70 3.98 4.10
C GLY A 370 -3.78 4.69 5.07
N TYR A 371 -3.33 5.87 4.69
CA TYR A 371 -2.46 6.70 5.50
C TYR A 371 -2.77 8.18 5.32
N PHE A 372 -2.33 8.98 6.29
CA PHE A 372 -2.47 10.43 6.28
C PHE A 372 -1.13 11.08 5.98
N MET A 373 -1.15 12.15 5.18
CA MET A 373 0.02 12.98 4.88
C MET A 373 -0.39 14.45 4.82
N SER A 374 0.58 15.37 4.85
CA SER A 374 0.30 16.79 4.61
C SER A 374 -0.52 16.99 3.34
N GLY A 375 -1.52 17.89 3.38
CA GLY A 375 -2.30 18.26 2.21
C GLY A 375 -1.49 18.89 1.06
N ALA A 376 -0.24 19.28 1.31
CA ALA A 376 0.69 19.77 0.30
C ALA A 376 1.55 18.66 -0.35
N SER A 377 1.48 17.42 0.16
CA SER A 377 2.24 16.28 -0.35
C SER A 377 1.48 15.52 -1.45
N GLY A 378 2.21 14.94 -2.40
CA GLY A 378 1.66 13.97 -3.34
C GLY A 378 1.26 12.67 -2.63
N SER A 379 0.44 11.83 -3.27
CA SER A 379 -0.19 10.66 -2.63
C SER A 379 0.75 9.51 -2.25
N GLY A 380 2.07 9.64 -2.47
CA GLY A 380 3.02 8.53 -2.33
C GLY A 380 3.23 7.73 -3.61
N PHE A 381 2.46 8.03 -4.66
CA PHE A 381 2.50 7.34 -5.94
C PHE A 381 3.19 8.17 -7.01
N GLY A 382 4.09 7.55 -7.74
CA GLY A 382 4.80 8.14 -8.88
C GLY A 382 4.39 7.48 -10.19
N ALA A 383 5.01 7.93 -11.27
CA ALA A 383 4.91 7.30 -12.58
C ALA A 383 6.29 7.26 -13.24
N ASP A 384 6.47 6.32 -14.17
CA ASP A 384 7.65 6.30 -15.03
C ASP A 384 7.23 6.35 -16.50
N ILE A 385 8.05 7.03 -17.31
CA ILE A 385 7.80 7.26 -18.73
C ILE A 385 9.12 7.23 -19.50
N SER A 386 9.02 7.03 -20.81
CA SER A 386 10.16 7.02 -21.71
C SER A 386 9.74 7.43 -23.13
N TRP A 387 10.57 7.12 -24.11
CA TRP A 387 10.36 7.44 -25.52
C TRP A 387 8.98 7.05 -26.10
N PRO A 388 8.27 5.98 -25.66
CA PRO A 388 6.95 5.66 -26.21
C PRO A 388 5.89 6.73 -25.91
N GLN A 389 6.12 7.56 -24.87
CA GLN A 389 5.22 8.64 -24.48
C GLN A 389 5.63 10.01 -25.05
N CYS A 390 6.57 10.08 -26.01
CA CYS A 390 6.90 11.34 -26.66
C CYS A 390 5.68 11.91 -27.40
N GLY A 391 5.35 13.17 -27.17
CA GLY A 391 4.18 13.84 -27.75
C GLY A 391 2.83 13.44 -27.16
N ALA A 392 2.79 12.52 -26.20
CA ALA A 392 1.57 12.11 -25.51
C ALA A 392 1.28 12.98 -24.27
N ALA A 393 0.02 12.93 -23.82
CA ALA A 393 -0.35 13.48 -22.51
C ALA A 393 0.29 12.65 -21.40
N LEU A 394 1.05 13.31 -20.51
CA LEU A 394 1.75 12.66 -19.41
C LEU A 394 0.89 12.63 -18.14
N PRO A 395 1.14 11.69 -17.20
CA PRO A 395 0.44 11.65 -15.92
C PRO A 395 0.56 12.98 -15.15
N THR A 396 -0.42 13.28 -14.29
CA THR A 396 -0.39 14.49 -13.45
C THR A 396 -0.66 14.14 -11.99
N GLY A 397 -0.24 15.01 -11.07
CA GLY A 397 -0.46 14.82 -9.63
C GLY A 397 0.45 13.76 -8.98
N GLN A 398 1.40 13.21 -9.74
CA GLN A 398 2.36 12.23 -9.24
C GLN A 398 3.28 12.85 -8.18
N ALA A 399 3.65 12.05 -7.18
CA ALA A 399 4.58 12.44 -6.13
C ALA A 399 6.02 12.54 -6.66
N PHE A 400 6.39 11.71 -7.63
CA PHE A 400 7.68 11.71 -8.31
C PHE A 400 7.54 11.12 -9.72
N GLY A 401 8.48 11.44 -10.60
CA GLY A 401 8.60 10.91 -11.96
C GLY A 401 9.96 10.26 -12.20
N VAL A 402 9.97 9.14 -12.93
CA VAL A 402 11.19 8.48 -13.43
C VAL A 402 11.20 8.54 -14.95
N VAL A 403 12.33 8.92 -15.55
CA VAL A 403 12.44 9.15 -17.00
C VAL A 403 13.50 8.23 -17.59
N GLY A 404 13.17 7.52 -18.66
CA GLY A 404 14.13 6.70 -19.41
C GLY A 404 15.09 7.56 -20.22
N ALA A 405 16.40 7.35 -20.07
CA ALA A 405 17.42 8.03 -20.87
C ALA A 405 17.52 7.47 -22.31
N ASN A 406 17.12 6.21 -22.49
CA ASN A 406 17.27 5.47 -23.73
C ASN A 406 16.00 5.46 -24.60
N GLY A 407 16.19 5.25 -25.90
CA GLY A 407 15.14 4.86 -26.84
C GLY A 407 14.74 3.40 -26.67
N SER A 408 14.31 2.73 -27.75
CA SER A 408 13.90 1.31 -27.67
C SER A 408 15.05 0.34 -27.39
N LEU A 409 16.30 0.79 -27.61
CA LEU A 409 17.52 0.03 -27.38
C LEU A 409 18.51 0.81 -26.50
N VAL A 410 19.40 0.09 -25.82
CA VAL A 410 20.44 0.66 -24.94
C VAL A 410 21.36 1.66 -25.64
N ASN A 411 21.51 1.59 -26.95
CA ASN A 411 22.34 2.49 -27.75
C ASN A 411 21.57 3.69 -28.33
N GLN A 412 20.24 3.73 -28.24
CA GLN A 412 19.40 4.80 -28.77
C GLN A 412 19.07 5.85 -27.70
N SER A 413 18.92 7.12 -28.11
CA SER A 413 18.56 8.22 -27.21
C SER A 413 17.04 8.38 -27.14
N ASN A 414 16.52 8.72 -25.97
CA ASN A 414 15.14 9.18 -25.83
C ASN A 414 15.04 10.63 -26.37
N PRO A 415 14.32 10.89 -27.47
CA PRO A 415 14.27 12.22 -28.08
C PRO A 415 13.51 13.25 -27.24
N CYS A 416 12.69 12.82 -26.28
CA CYS A 416 11.91 13.71 -25.42
C CYS A 416 12.41 13.76 -23.97
N VAL A 417 13.60 13.24 -23.66
CA VAL A 417 14.17 13.19 -22.30
C VAL A 417 14.16 14.56 -21.60
N ALA A 418 14.51 15.65 -22.28
CA ALA A 418 14.53 16.99 -21.69
C ALA A 418 13.12 17.48 -21.30
N GLN A 419 12.11 17.21 -22.14
CA GLN A 419 10.71 17.55 -21.84
C GLN A 419 10.19 16.69 -20.68
N GLN A 420 10.50 15.40 -20.68
CA GLN A 420 10.08 14.46 -19.66
C GLN A 420 10.74 14.75 -18.29
N LEU A 421 11.99 15.20 -18.27
CA LEU A 421 12.64 15.63 -17.03
C LEU A 421 11.99 16.89 -16.44
N LYS A 422 11.53 17.83 -17.29
CA LYS A 422 10.72 18.98 -16.81
C LYS A 422 9.40 18.52 -16.19
N TRP A 423 8.74 17.56 -16.82
CA TRP A 423 7.55 16.92 -16.26
C TRP A 423 7.83 16.27 -14.89
N ALA A 424 8.91 15.49 -14.78
CA ALA A 424 9.28 14.83 -13.53
C ALA A 424 9.61 15.86 -12.44
N ALA A 425 10.32 16.95 -12.77
CA ALA A 425 10.63 18.03 -11.84
C ALA A 425 9.38 18.74 -11.29
N ALA A 426 8.29 18.78 -12.08
CA ALA A 426 7.00 19.35 -11.68
C ALA A 426 6.18 18.45 -10.73
N SER A 427 6.69 17.26 -10.37
CA SER A 427 6.01 16.35 -9.43
C SER A 427 5.73 17.04 -8.08
N VAL A 428 4.64 16.64 -7.44
CA VAL A 428 4.18 17.27 -6.19
C VAL A 428 5.22 17.10 -5.07
N GLY A 429 5.90 15.95 -5.02
CA GLY A 429 6.82 15.58 -3.95
C GLY A 429 6.10 15.05 -2.72
N GLY A 430 6.67 15.28 -1.54
CA GLY A 430 6.08 14.84 -0.29
C GLY A 430 6.31 13.36 0.02
N THR A 431 7.36 12.77 -0.54
CA THR A 431 7.92 11.46 -0.18
C THR A 431 9.44 11.61 0.01
N ASN A 432 10.13 10.54 0.40
CA ASN A 432 11.60 10.53 0.40
C ASN A 432 12.20 10.23 -0.99
N GLN A 433 11.36 10.01 -2.01
CA GLN A 433 11.84 9.88 -3.39
C GLN A 433 12.17 11.26 -3.96
N PRO A 434 13.29 11.41 -4.71
CA PRO A 434 13.51 12.60 -5.51
C PRO A 434 12.35 12.81 -6.48
N LYS A 435 11.94 14.08 -6.66
CA LYS A 435 10.85 14.43 -7.58
C LYS A 435 11.12 13.94 -9.01
N ALA A 436 12.36 14.06 -9.46
CA ALA A 436 12.82 13.59 -10.75
C ALA A 436 13.92 12.55 -10.58
N GLN A 437 13.81 11.46 -11.32
CA GLN A 437 14.75 10.35 -11.35
C GLN A 437 14.94 9.90 -12.80
N VAL A 438 16.01 9.15 -13.05
CA VAL A 438 16.36 8.65 -14.38
C VAL A 438 16.56 7.15 -14.33
N TYR A 439 16.22 6.45 -15.40
CA TYR A 439 16.66 5.08 -15.61
C TYR A 439 17.39 4.91 -16.94
N ALA A 440 18.29 3.92 -16.99
CA ALA A 440 18.99 3.53 -18.21
C ALA A 440 18.85 2.02 -18.42
N LEU A 441 18.53 1.63 -19.65
CA LEU A 441 18.41 0.23 -20.06
C LEU A 441 19.77 -0.46 -19.99
N ALA A 442 19.82 -1.66 -19.40
CA ALA A 442 20.98 -2.53 -19.38
C ALA A 442 20.83 -3.68 -20.38
N ALA A 443 21.92 -4.10 -21.01
CA ALA A 443 21.93 -5.21 -21.94
C ALA A 443 23.37 -5.71 -22.10
N ASN A 444 23.53 -7.00 -22.33
CA ASN A 444 24.79 -7.58 -22.76
C ASN A 444 24.56 -8.44 -24.01
N PRO A 445 24.61 -7.85 -25.22
CA PRO A 445 24.32 -8.57 -26.46
C PRO A 445 25.48 -9.47 -26.93
N GLY A 446 26.68 -9.36 -26.37
CA GLY A 446 27.87 -10.08 -26.83
C GLY A 446 28.09 -9.98 -28.34
N ARG A 447 28.12 -11.14 -29.02
CA ARG A 447 28.33 -11.22 -30.48
C ARG A 447 27.26 -10.54 -31.31
N ALA A 448 26.07 -10.31 -30.74
CA ALA A 448 24.99 -9.58 -31.41
C ALA A 448 25.13 -8.05 -31.28
N ALA A 449 26.16 -7.54 -30.59
CA ALA A 449 26.39 -6.11 -30.47
C ALA A 449 26.77 -5.51 -31.83
N SER A 450 26.14 -4.39 -32.20
CA SER A 450 26.59 -3.59 -33.36
C SER A 450 27.96 -2.94 -33.11
N VAL A 451 28.30 -2.68 -31.85
CA VAL A 451 29.61 -2.18 -31.41
C VAL A 451 30.00 -2.91 -30.13
N TRP A 452 31.16 -3.56 -30.13
CA TRP A 452 31.72 -4.27 -28.97
C TRP A 452 33.05 -3.63 -28.53
N PRO A 453 33.35 -3.53 -27.22
CA PRO A 453 34.61 -2.97 -26.74
C PRO A 453 35.80 -3.79 -27.22
N LYS A 454 36.86 -3.11 -27.69
CA LYS A 454 38.13 -3.75 -28.11
C LYS A 454 39.24 -3.62 -27.09
N SER A 455 39.06 -2.74 -26.10
CA SER A 455 40.04 -2.42 -25.08
C SER A 455 39.35 -1.89 -23.82
N SER A 456 40.12 -1.74 -22.74
CA SER A 456 39.69 -1.02 -21.53
C SER A 456 39.82 0.50 -21.63
N ALA A 457 39.84 1.07 -22.85
CA ALA A 457 39.98 2.52 -23.02
C ALA A 457 38.75 3.28 -22.48
N ASP A 458 39.00 4.41 -21.83
CA ASP A 458 37.96 5.33 -21.37
C ASP A 458 37.15 5.89 -22.56
N PRO A 459 35.81 5.72 -22.58
CA PRO A 459 34.93 6.27 -23.61
C PRO A 459 35.02 7.79 -23.78
N ALA A 460 35.49 8.53 -22.78
CA ALA A 460 35.72 9.97 -22.89
C ALA A 460 36.95 10.35 -23.74
N GLY A 461 37.75 9.37 -24.20
CA GLY A 461 38.92 9.61 -25.05
C GLY A 461 40.10 10.25 -24.30
N THR A 462 40.15 10.14 -22.97
CA THR A 462 41.19 10.78 -22.14
C THR A 462 42.54 10.07 -22.15
N GLY A 463 42.66 8.93 -22.85
CA GLY A 463 43.83 8.07 -22.81
C GLY A 463 43.97 7.23 -21.53
N LYS A 464 43.00 7.30 -20.62
CA LYS A 464 42.97 6.47 -19.41
C LYS A 464 42.43 5.07 -19.69
N THR A 465 42.85 4.12 -18.86
CA THR A 465 42.33 2.76 -18.84
C THR A 465 41.34 2.61 -17.68
N ILE A 466 40.16 2.08 -17.97
CA ILE A 466 39.17 1.73 -16.96
C ILE A 466 39.56 0.40 -16.31
N SER A 467 39.73 0.41 -14.99
CA SER A 467 40.02 -0.79 -14.21
C SER A 467 38.74 -1.59 -13.98
N SER A 468 38.81 -2.91 -14.18
CA SER A 468 37.74 -3.84 -13.82
C SER A 468 38.29 -4.98 -12.95
N GLN A 469 37.44 -5.56 -12.12
CA GLN A 469 37.77 -6.75 -11.33
C GLN A 469 37.93 -8.03 -12.18
N TYR A 470 37.62 -7.94 -13.47
CA TYR A 470 37.70 -9.03 -14.44
C TYR A 470 38.96 -8.96 -15.32
N GLY A 471 39.84 -8.00 -15.07
CA GLY A 471 41.05 -7.77 -15.86
C GLY A 471 40.83 -6.78 -17.01
N VAL A 472 41.65 -6.91 -18.05
CA VAL A 472 41.70 -6.00 -19.20
C VAL A 472 40.82 -6.54 -20.32
N CYS A 473 39.94 -5.70 -20.87
CA CYS A 473 39.23 -6.05 -22.09
C CYS A 473 40.19 -6.04 -23.27
N THR A 474 40.21 -7.12 -24.04
CA THR A 474 41.07 -7.31 -25.24
C THR A 474 40.27 -7.50 -26.52
N GLY A 475 38.95 -7.25 -26.48
CA GLY A 475 38.02 -7.53 -27.57
C GLY A 475 37.37 -8.90 -27.52
N ALA A 476 37.64 -9.70 -26.49
CA ALA A 476 37.00 -10.99 -26.26
C ALA A 476 35.52 -10.85 -25.84
N TYR A 477 34.75 -11.93 -25.98
CA TYR A 477 33.37 -12.01 -25.49
C TYR A 477 33.36 -12.66 -24.09
N ASP A 478 33.88 -11.90 -23.13
CA ASP A 478 34.08 -12.33 -21.74
C ASP A 478 33.59 -11.27 -20.74
N ALA A 479 33.79 -11.53 -19.46
CA ALA A 479 33.37 -10.62 -18.38
C ALA A 479 34.10 -9.27 -18.42
N ALA A 480 35.38 -9.22 -18.84
CA ALA A 480 36.14 -7.97 -18.88
C ALA A 480 35.59 -7.02 -19.96
N CYS A 481 35.28 -7.53 -21.15
CA CYS A 481 34.68 -6.71 -22.19
C CYS A 481 33.18 -6.48 -21.97
N SER A 482 32.45 -7.39 -21.33
CA SER A 482 31.07 -7.13 -20.89
C SER A 482 31.01 -5.97 -19.90
N TYR A 483 31.93 -5.91 -18.94
CA TYR A 483 32.07 -4.77 -18.02
C TYR A 483 32.28 -3.46 -18.78
N MET A 484 33.19 -3.46 -19.77
CA MET A 484 33.45 -2.27 -20.58
C MET A 484 32.24 -1.88 -21.45
N TYR A 485 31.44 -2.84 -21.90
CA TYR A 485 30.23 -2.56 -22.67
C TYR A 485 29.23 -1.78 -21.79
N GLY A 486 28.92 -2.31 -20.60
CA GLY A 486 28.05 -1.65 -19.65
C GLY A 486 28.56 -0.28 -19.21
N TYR A 487 29.87 -0.17 -18.91
CA TYR A 487 30.51 1.12 -18.60
C TYR A 487 30.27 2.14 -19.71
N THR A 488 30.47 1.74 -20.97
CA THR A 488 30.28 2.62 -22.14
C THR A 488 28.82 3.02 -22.32
N ARG A 489 27.86 2.09 -22.17
CA ARG A 489 26.42 2.40 -22.30
C ARG A 489 25.94 3.39 -21.24
N ALA A 490 26.40 3.24 -19.99
CA ALA A 490 26.08 4.19 -18.92
C ALA A 490 26.82 5.53 -19.06
N TYR A 491 28.06 5.53 -19.58
CA TYR A 491 28.76 6.76 -19.95
C TYR A 491 27.96 7.56 -20.99
N GLU A 492 27.48 6.91 -22.05
CA GLU A 492 26.64 7.56 -23.05
C GLU A 492 25.33 8.08 -22.45
N ALA A 493 24.68 7.30 -21.58
CA ALA A 493 23.45 7.73 -20.90
C ALA A 493 23.64 9.02 -20.10
N THR A 494 24.81 9.21 -19.50
CA THR A 494 25.14 10.38 -18.69
C THR A 494 25.70 11.56 -19.49
N HIS A 495 26.41 11.33 -20.60
CA HIS A 495 27.12 12.41 -21.32
C HIS A 495 26.49 12.77 -22.67
N SER A 496 25.84 11.81 -23.32
CA SER A 496 25.45 11.94 -24.73
C SER A 496 23.94 11.89 -24.96
N ARG A 497 23.15 11.44 -23.97
CA ARG A 497 21.69 11.27 -24.08
C ARG A 497 20.88 12.44 -23.51
N GLY A 498 21.45 13.64 -23.42
CA GLY A 498 20.70 14.86 -23.11
C GLY A 498 20.17 14.96 -21.67
N VAL A 499 20.68 14.17 -20.73
CA VAL A 499 20.39 14.32 -19.29
C VAL A 499 21.28 15.40 -18.69
N PRO A 500 20.74 16.58 -18.32
CA PRO A 500 21.55 17.68 -17.79
C PRO A 500 22.02 17.36 -16.37
N THR A 501 23.31 17.54 -16.07
CA THR A 501 23.89 17.31 -14.73
C THR A 501 23.49 15.95 -14.14
N PRO A 502 23.97 14.82 -14.69
CA PRO A 502 23.58 13.47 -14.29
C PRO A 502 23.63 13.21 -12.78
N SER A 503 24.61 13.81 -12.08
CA SER A 503 24.80 13.72 -10.63
C SER A 503 23.67 14.32 -9.80
N ALA A 504 22.79 15.13 -10.39
CA ALA A 504 21.62 15.71 -9.72
C ALA A 504 20.47 14.70 -9.54
N TYR A 505 20.50 13.58 -10.26
CA TYR A 505 19.44 12.58 -10.24
C TYR A 505 19.84 11.31 -9.52
N ARG A 506 18.84 10.62 -8.98
CA ARG A 506 18.91 9.18 -8.75
C ARG A 506 18.83 8.44 -10.08
N TRP A 507 19.67 7.43 -10.24
CA TRP A 507 19.68 6.57 -11.42
C TRP A 507 19.25 5.14 -11.09
N TRP A 508 18.45 4.56 -11.97
CA TRP A 508 18.08 3.15 -11.96
C TRP A 508 18.70 2.44 -13.17
N VAL A 509 19.33 1.30 -12.94
CA VAL A 509 19.76 0.40 -14.00
C VAL A 509 18.62 -0.58 -14.25
N ASP A 510 18.03 -0.52 -15.44
CA ASP A 510 16.87 -1.29 -15.85
C ASP A 510 17.30 -2.63 -16.45
N VAL A 511 16.98 -3.72 -15.75
CA VAL A 511 17.41 -5.09 -16.07
C VAL A 511 16.18 -5.95 -16.33
N GLU A 512 15.89 -6.19 -17.61
CA GLU A 512 14.70 -6.94 -18.02
C GLU A 512 15.00 -7.99 -19.09
N THR A 513 14.27 -9.10 -19.08
CA THR A 513 14.44 -10.20 -20.05
C THR A 513 14.01 -9.82 -21.48
N GLY A 514 13.33 -8.68 -21.65
CA GLY A 514 12.98 -8.12 -22.96
C GLY A 514 14.15 -7.47 -23.69
N LEU A 515 15.29 -7.26 -23.00
CA LEU A 515 16.50 -6.67 -23.55
C LEU A 515 17.48 -7.74 -24.05
N SER A 516 18.53 -7.31 -24.77
CA SER A 516 19.52 -8.23 -25.35
C SER A 516 20.51 -8.72 -24.30
N TRP A 517 20.31 -9.93 -23.78
CA TRP A 517 21.19 -10.57 -22.80
C TRP A 517 21.81 -11.85 -23.35
N LEU A 518 23.06 -12.13 -22.96
CA LEU A 518 23.66 -13.44 -23.13
C LEU A 518 22.83 -14.48 -22.39
N LYS A 519 22.75 -15.67 -22.97
CA LYS A 519 22.04 -16.85 -22.47
C LYS A 519 23.00 -18.03 -22.36
N SER A 520 22.51 -19.14 -21.82
CA SER A 520 23.27 -20.40 -21.71
C SER A 520 23.76 -20.95 -23.05
N THR A 521 23.11 -20.58 -24.16
CA THR A 521 23.54 -20.93 -25.53
C THR A 521 24.73 -20.12 -26.03
N ASP A 522 24.99 -18.95 -25.43
CA ASP A 522 26.05 -18.04 -25.88
C ASP A 522 27.36 -18.28 -25.11
N ALA A 523 27.26 -18.54 -23.80
CA ALA A 523 28.41 -18.82 -22.93
C ALA A 523 27.99 -19.62 -21.69
N LYS A 524 28.89 -20.47 -21.19
CA LYS A 524 28.67 -21.24 -19.94
C LYS A 524 28.58 -20.33 -18.70
N ASP A 525 29.29 -19.21 -18.72
CA ASP A 525 29.37 -18.22 -17.65
C ASP A 525 28.55 -16.95 -17.94
N TYR A 526 27.53 -17.03 -18.82
CA TYR A 526 26.75 -15.87 -19.28
C TYR A 526 26.22 -14.97 -18.15
N GLN A 527 25.77 -15.54 -17.03
CA GLN A 527 25.28 -14.77 -15.89
C GLN A 527 26.38 -13.93 -15.22
N ALA A 528 27.62 -14.44 -15.19
CA ALA A 528 28.76 -13.68 -14.70
C ALA A 528 29.12 -12.53 -15.64
N GLN A 529 29.00 -12.73 -16.95
CA GLN A 529 29.22 -11.69 -17.95
C GLN A 529 28.11 -10.63 -17.93
N ASN A 530 26.83 -11.02 -17.84
CA ASN A 530 25.70 -10.10 -17.65
C ASN A 530 25.82 -9.30 -16.35
N ARG A 531 26.30 -9.93 -15.27
CA ARG A 531 26.59 -9.22 -14.02
C ARG A 531 27.71 -8.19 -14.21
N ALA A 532 28.79 -8.56 -14.90
CA ALA A 532 29.91 -7.67 -15.16
C ALA A 532 29.48 -6.42 -15.93
N ASP A 533 28.57 -6.56 -16.91
CA ASP A 533 27.95 -5.43 -17.62
C ASP A 533 27.28 -4.44 -16.65
N ILE A 534 26.38 -4.92 -15.79
CA ILE A 534 25.66 -4.07 -14.83
C ILE A 534 26.63 -3.43 -13.83
N GLU A 535 27.67 -4.15 -13.39
CA GLU A 535 28.72 -3.60 -12.52
C GLU A 535 29.52 -2.47 -13.23
N GLY A 536 29.79 -2.63 -14.52
CA GLY A 536 30.38 -1.60 -15.37
C GLY A 536 29.49 -0.37 -15.47
N MET A 537 28.18 -0.55 -15.67
CA MET A 537 27.21 0.56 -15.67
C MET A 537 27.25 1.32 -14.34
N VAL A 538 27.22 0.62 -13.20
CA VAL A 538 27.30 1.23 -11.87
C VAL A 538 28.60 2.00 -11.68
N ALA A 539 29.73 1.50 -12.18
CA ALA A 539 31.00 2.20 -12.11
C ALA A 539 31.02 3.49 -12.95
N ALA A 540 30.45 3.47 -14.15
CA ALA A 540 30.33 4.68 -14.98
C ALA A 540 29.40 5.72 -14.35
N LEU A 541 28.27 5.31 -13.77
CA LEU A 541 27.38 6.22 -13.04
C LEU A 541 28.10 6.88 -11.85
N LYS A 542 28.88 6.11 -11.09
CA LYS A 542 29.71 6.65 -9.99
C LYS A 542 30.79 7.60 -10.51
N ALA A 543 31.43 7.29 -11.64
CA ALA A 543 32.40 8.18 -12.28
C ALA A 543 31.77 9.51 -12.73
N ALA A 544 30.50 9.47 -13.16
CA ALA A 544 29.66 10.65 -13.43
C ALA A 544 29.15 11.36 -12.15
N LYS A 545 29.68 11.01 -10.97
CA LYS A 545 29.35 11.57 -9.65
C LYS A 545 27.90 11.34 -9.23
N VAL A 546 27.23 10.32 -9.77
CA VAL A 546 25.90 9.91 -9.31
C VAL A 546 26.03 9.27 -7.92
N SER A 547 25.39 9.86 -6.92
CA SER A 547 25.48 9.44 -5.52
C SER A 547 24.47 8.37 -5.13
N THR A 548 23.38 8.22 -5.89
CA THR A 548 22.34 7.22 -5.63
C THR A 548 22.02 6.43 -6.89
N VAL A 549 22.46 5.17 -6.91
CA VAL A 549 22.19 4.19 -7.98
C VAL A 549 21.34 3.06 -7.41
N GLY A 550 20.35 2.60 -8.16
CA GLY A 550 19.55 1.42 -7.85
C GLY A 550 19.37 0.52 -9.06
N ILE A 551 18.73 -0.62 -8.85
CA ILE A 551 18.44 -1.60 -9.91
C ILE A 551 16.94 -1.79 -10.00
N TYR A 552 16.41 -1.77 -11.23
CA TYR A 552 15.05 -2.15 -11.55
C TYR A 552 15.01 -3.53 -12.18
N SER A 553 14.10 -4.38 -11.72
CA SER A 553 13.78 -5.68 -12.30
C SER A 553 12.61 -6.35 -11.54
N THR A 554 12.00 -7.38 -12.11
CA THR A 554 11.38 -8.42 -11.28
C THR A 554 12.45 -9.33 -10.65
N LYS A 555 12.17 -9.97 -9.51
CA LYS A 555 13.12 -10.94 -8.92
C LYS A 555 13.42 -12.11 -9.85
N ALA A 556 12.41 -12.57 -10.59
CA ALA A 556 12.56 -13.69 -11.52
C ALA A 556 13.50 -13.33 -12.68
N GLN A 557 13.26 -12.20 -13.35
CA GLN A 557 14.10 -11.75 -14.46
C GLN A 557 15.54 -11.49 -14.01
N PHE A 558 15.72 -10.83 -12.85
CA PHE A 558 17.05 -10.55 -12.31
C PHE A 558 17.84 -11.84 -12.07
N ASN A 559 17.21 -12.84 -11.44
CA ASN A 559 17.85 -14.13 -11.19
C ASN A 559 18.16 -14.88 -12.50
N THR A 560 17.30 -14.80 -13.51
CA THR A 560 17.55 -15.39 -14.83
C THR A 560 18.76 -14.75 -15.50
N ILE A 561 18.85 -13.42 -15.48
CA ILE A 561 19.88 -12.66 -16.19
C ILE A 561 21.23 -12.70 -15.47
N VAL A 562 21.23 -12.46 -14.15
CA VAL A 562 22.42 -12.13 -13.35
C VAL A 562 22.87 -13.30 -12.46
N GLY A 563 21.95 -14.21 -12.14
CA GLY A 563 22.18 -15.28 -11.18
C GLY A 563 22.54 -14.75 -9.78
N SER A 564 23.35 -15.50 -9.04
CA SER A 564 23.81 -15.11 -7.71
C SER A 564 24.76 -13.92 -7.77
N VAL A 565 24.51 -12.90 -6.93
CA VAL A 565 25.38 -11.73 -6.77
C VAL A 565 26.32 -11.94 -5.57
N PRO A 566 27.65 -11.98 -5.78
CA PRO A 566 28.62 -12.10 -4.70
C PRO A 566 28.60 -10.92 -3.72
N ALA A 567 28.89 -11.15 -2.44
CA ALA A 567 28.84 -10.11 -1.40
C ALA A 567 29.81 -8.93 -1.65
N ASN A 568 30.92 -9.16 -2.36
CA ASN A 568 31.89 -8.13 -2.75
C ASN A 568 31.53 -7.40 -4.06
N SER A 569 30.47 -7.81 -4.77
CA SER A 569 29.99 -7.11 -5.96
C SER A 569 29.49 -5.72 -5.59
N PRO A 570 29.75 -4.68 -6.42
CA PRO A 570 29.22 -3.34 -6.21
C PRO A 570 27.69 -3.25 -6.37
N LEU A 571 27.04 -4.34 -6.82
CA LEU A 571 25.57 -4.44 -6.86
C LEU A 571 24.97 -4.79 -5.49
N THR A 572 25.76 -5.38 -4.59
CA THR A 572 25.29 -5.80 -3.26
C THR A 572 24.84 -4.59 -2.45
N GLY A 573 23.62 -4.67 -1.92
CA GLY A 573 23.02 -3.64 -1.08
C GLY A 573 22.41 -2.46 -1.85
N LEU A 574 22.54 -2.40 -3.18
CA LEU A 574 21.94 -1.32 -3.96
C LEU A 574 20.41 -1.30 -3.81
N PRO A 575 19.77 -0.12 -3.69
CA PRO A 575 18.33 0.06 -3.80
C PRO A 575 17.65 -0.77 -4.89
N SER A 576 16.50 -1.38 -4.57
CA SER A 576 15.68 -2.09 -5.57
C SER A 576 14.42 -1.31 -5.93
N TRP A 577 14.13 -1.27 -7.22
CA TRP A 577 12.85 -0.91 -7.81
C TRP A 577 12.22 -2.18 -8.40
N ILE A 578 11.17 -2.69 -7.75
CA ILE A 578 10.61 -4.02 -8.07
C ILE A 578 9.38 -3.89 -8.95
N ALA A 579 9.35 -4.55 -10.10
CA ALA A 579 8.14 -4.67 -10.90
C ALA A 579 7.23 -5.81 -10.39
N VAL A 580 5.92 -5.56 -10.40
CA VAL A 580 4.87 -6.59 -10.20
C VAL A 580 3.91 -6.68 -11.40
N GLY A 581 4.16 -5.92 -12.47
CA GLY A 581 3.36 -5.95 -13.69
C GLY A 581 1.88 -5.68 -13.44
N THR A 582 1.02 -6.52 -14.02
CA THR A 582 -0.44 -6.39 -13.94
C THR A 582 -1.06 -6.91 -12.65
N ASP A 583 -0.26 -7.39 -11.69
CA ASP A 583 -0.76 -7.86 -10.38
C ASP A 583 -1.35 -6.70 -9.55
N GLY A 584 -1.09 -5.46 -9.96
CA GLY A 584 -1.77 -4.26 -9.51
C GLY A 584 -1.21 -3.67 -8.22
N VAL A 585 -1.84 -2.57 -7.78
CA VAL A 585 -1.34 -1.72 -6.70
C VAL A 585 -1.12 -2.46 -5.38
N ALA A 586 -1.99 -3.41 -5.02
CA ALA A 586 -1.86 -4.14 -3.76
C ALA A 586 -0.60 -5.01 -3.73
N ALA A 587 -0.24 -5.62 -4.87
CA ALA A 587 0.99 -6.38 -5.03
C ALA A 587 2.22 -5.48 -4.94
N ALA A 588 2.19 -4.30 -5.57
CA ALA A 588 3.29 -3.32 -5.48
C ALA A 588 3.51 -2.83 -4.04
N GLN A 589 2.43 -2.52 -3.32
CA GLN A 589 2.50 -2.14 -1.91
C GLN A 589 3.05 -3.27 -1.03
N ALA A 590 2.66 -4.52 -1.29
CA ALA A 590 3.20 -5.69 -0.59
C ALA A 590 4.69 -5.91 -0.90
N ALA A 591 5.12 -5.63 -2.15
CA ALA A 591 6.52 -5.75 -2.58
C ALA A 591 7.47 -4.83 -1.79
N CYS A 592 6.98 -3.71 -1.24
CA CYS A 592 7.77 -2.86 -0.34
C CYS A 592 8.36 -3.63 0.86
N SER A 593 7.70 -4.70 1.30
CA SER A 593 8.13 -5.54 2.42
C SER A 593 8.87 -6.82 1.99
N ALA A 594 9.01 -7.09 0.69
CA ALA A 594 9.43 -8.40 0.17
C ALA A 594 10.96 -8.62 0.13
N GLY A 595 11.78 -7.63 0.53
CA GLY A 595 13.24 -7.66 0.36
C GLY A 595 13.69 -7.39 -1.08
N GLY A 596 14.88 -6.81 -1.27
CA GLY A 596 15.38 -6.38 -2.58
C GLY A 596 15.89 -7.49 -3.50
N LEU A 597 16.58 -7.09 -4.57
CA LEU A 597 17.14 -7.96 -5.62
C LEU A 597 18.43 -8.66 -5.20
N THR A 598 19.23 -8.02 -4.34
CA THR A 598 20.50 -8.58 -3.82
C THR A 598 20.46 -8.69 -2.30
N THR A 599 21.39 -9.44 -1.72
CA THR A 599 21.63 -9.45 -0.27
C THR A 599 21.83 -8.02 0.25
N GLY A 600 21.22 -7.71 1.40
CA GLY A 600 21.27 -6.37 2.02
C GLY A 600 20.44 -5.29 1.33
N SER A 601 19.91 -5.54 0.13
CA SER A 601 19.09 -4.57 -0.62
C SER A 601 17.71 -4.39 0.01
N ARG A 602 17.20 -3.16 -0.05
CA ARG A 602 15.82 -2.82 0.31
C ARG A 602 15.06 -2.33 -0.91
N VAL A 603 13.80 -2.71 -0.97
CA VAL A 603 12.85 -2.16 -1.96
C VAL A 603 12.57 -0.70 -1.57
N GLN A 604 12.83 0.19 -2.51
CA GLN A 604 12.63 1.64 -2.34
C GLN A 604 11.44 2.11 -3.18
N MET A 605 11.09 1.34 -4.20
CA MET A 605 10.00 1.62 -5.12
C MET A 605 9.47 0.30 -5.69
N ALA A 606 8.19 0.26 -6.02
CA ALA A 606 7.60 -0.88 -6.73
C ALA A 606 6.72 -0.40 -7.88
N GLN A 607 6.92 -0.96 -9.08
CA GLN A 607 6.16 -0.64 -10.28
C GLN A 607 4.96 -1.59 -10.44
N TYR A 608 3.84 -1.06 -10.92
CA TYR A 608 2.69 -1.82 -11.39
C TYR A 608 2.09 -1.14 -12.62
N VAL A 609 1.36 -1.91 -13.43
CA VAL A 609 0.79 -1.45 -14.70
C VAL A 609 -0.72 -1.21 -14.56
N VAL A 610 -1.19 -0.08 -15.07
CA VAL A 610 -2.62 0.25 -15.21
C VAL A 610 -2.90 0.64 -16.66
N GLY A 611 -3.62 -0.22 -17.39
CA GLY A 611 -3.79 -0.03 -18.83
C GLY A 611 -2.43 -0.02 -19.53
N ALA A 612 -2.08 1.11 -20.16
CA ALA A 612 -0.79 1.33 -20.84
C ALA A 612 0.15 2.26 -20.05
N GLN A 613 -0.10 2.48 -18.77
CA GLN A 613 0.68 3.39 -17.92
C GLN A 613 1.42 2.64 -16.83
N ASP A 614 2.69 2.98 -16.66
CA ASP A 614 3.54 2.49 -15.60
C ASP A 614 3.46 3.41 -14.39
N GLN A 615 3.04 2.83 -13.27
CA GLN A 615 2.78 3.52 -12.01
C GLN A 615 3.69 2.97 -10.92
N ASN A 616 4.06 3.82 -9.97
CA ASN A 616 5.02 3.49 -8.94
C ASN A 616 4.49 3.75 -7.54
N VAL A 617 4.79 2.85 -6.61
CA VAL A 617 4.57 3.01 -5.18
C VAL A 617 5.90 3.34 -4.51
N THR A 618 5.99 4.43 -3.74
CA THR A 618 7.15 4.63 -2.86
C THR A 618 7.16 3.62 -1.71
N CYS A 619 8.34 3.10 -1.42
CA CYS A 619 8.61 2.28 -0.24
C CYS A 619 9.53 3.00 0.76
N VAL A 620 9.59 4.34 0.69
CA VAL A 620 10.35 5.20 1.60
C VAL A 620 9.69 6.51 1.95
#